data_AF-A0A239EWP1-F1
#
_entry.id   AF-A0A239EWP1-F1
#
_cell.length_a   1.000
_cell.length_b   1.000
_cell.length_c   1.000
_cell.angle_alpha   90.00
_cell.angle_beta   90.00
_cell.angle_gamma   90.00
#
_symmetry.space_group_name_H-M   'P 1'
#
loop_
_entity.id
_entity.type
_entity.pdbx_description
1 polymer ?
#
loop_
_entity_poly.entity_id
_entity_poly.type
_entity_poly.pdbx_seq_one_letter_code
_entity_poly.pdbx_strand_id
1 'polypeptide(L)'
;MILGGTAEARQLAEVLEGRGVATLTSLAGVTRQPASLPGDVRRGGFGGVEGLAAALAEERITALVDATHPFAQGITANAVRAAELARCPLLVLRRPAWERTDGADWSHFADLPAAMAALTAGARALLATGSGSAQALDLRPDLALFLRSIEPVGALPAHVTQILARPPFSRAEELELMRAHRITHLVTRNAGGTEGRAKLDAAADLGLRVMMIDRPPLPEGVAHVLTVGAVLGLLAGRGVLDTPSGTAP
;
A
#
# COMPACT_ATOMS: atom_id res chain seq x y z
N MET A 1 1.36 -10.08 15.58
CA MET A 1 0.38 -9.24 14.87
C MET A 1 0.98 -8.72 13.57
N ILE A 2 0.20 -8.69 12.49
CA ILE A 2 0.57 -8.08 11.21
C ILE A 2 -0.29 -6.82 10.99
N LEU A 3 0.33 -5.67 10.80
CA LEU A 3 -0.36 -4.48 10.26
C LEU A 3 -0.41 -4.65 8.74
N GLY A 4 -1.61 -4.85 8.20
CA GLY A 4 -1.81 -5.40 6.86
C GLY A 4 -2.43 -4.44 5.84
N GLY A 5 -2.86 -5.02 4.72
CA GLY A 5 -3.46 -4.30 3.58
C GLY A 5 -2.62 -4.36 2.30
N THR A 6 -1.58 -5.20 2.27
CA THR A 6 -0.73 -5.45 1.10
C THR A 6 -0.72 -6.94 0.74
N ALA A 7 -0.26 -7.26 -0.47
CA ALA A 7 -0.05 -8.63 -0.91
C ALA A 7 0.97 -9.36 -0.02
N GLU A 8 2.02 -8.66 0.41
CA GLU A 8 3.06 -9.21 1.28
C GLU A 8 2.52 -9.52 2.68
N ALA A 9 1.62 -8.69 3.21
CA ALA A 9 0.93 -8.97 4.47
C ALA A 9 0.07 -10.25 4.36
N ARG A 10 -0.67 -10.42 3.26
CA ARG A 10 -1.46 -11.63 2.98
C ARG A 10 -0.55 -12.85 2.88
N GLN A 11 0.49 -12.77 2.06
CA GLN A 11 1.46 -13.87 1.88
C GLN A 11 2.10 -14.26 3.22
N LEU A 12 2.49 -13.29 4.04
CA LEU A 12 3.05 -13.57 5.37
C LEU A 12 2.03 -14.29 6.27
N ALA A 13 0.78 -13.82 6.30
CA ALA A 13 -0.28 -14.44 7.09
C ALA A 13 -0.54 -15.89 6.65
N GLU A 14 -0.58 -16.15 5.34
CA GLU A 14 -0.75 -17.52 4.78
C GLU A 14 0.38 -18.45 5.19
N VAL A 15 1.63 -17.98 5.13
CA VAL A 15 2.78 -18.79 5.52
C VAL A 15 2.83 -19.05 7.02
N LEU A 16 2.40 -18.08 7.85
CA LEU A 16 2.35 -18.26 9.30
C LEU A 16 1.22 -19.19 9.74
N GLU A 17 0.02 -19.07 9.15
CA GLU A 17 -1.09 -19.98 9.40
C GLU A 17 -0.74 -21.42 8.99
N GLY A 18 -0.14 -21.60 7.82
CA GLY A 18 0.35 -22.91 7.35
C GLY A 18 1.42 -23.55 8.25
N ARG A 19 2.03 -22.77 9.15
CA ARG A 19 2.99 -23.22 10.18
C ARG A 19 2.36 -23.38 11.56
N GLY A 20 1.05 -23.13 11.71
CA GLY A 20 0.35 -23.17 12.99
C GLY A 20 0.72 -22.03 13.96
N VAL A 21 1.23 -20.91 13.44
CA VAL A 21 1.58 -19.74 14.26
C VAL A 21 0.36 -18.86 14.44
N ALA A 22 -0.02 -18.61 15.70
CA ALA A 22 -1.13 -17.71 16.04
C ALA A 22 -0.90 -16.31 15.45
N THR A 23 -1.79 -15.91 14.53
CA THR A 23 -1.62 -14.70 13.73
C THR A 23 -2.87 -13.84 13.78
N LEU A 24 -2.72 -12.62 14.29
CA LEU A 24 -3.72 -11.55 14.21
C LEU A 24 -3.31 -10.53 13.14
N THR A 25 -4.11 -10.38 12.09
CA THR A 25 -3.92 -9.35 11.06
C THR A 25 -4.83 -8.16 11.30
N SER A 26 -4.27 -6.95 11.34
CA SER A 26 -5.02 -5.70 11.50
C SER A 26 -5.16 -4.96 10.18
N LEU A 27 -6.40 -4.63 9.82
CA LEU A 27 -6.74 -3.81 8.65
C LEU A 27 -7.34 -2.47 9.10
N ALA A 28 -6.92 -1.38 8.43
CA ALA A 28 -7.43 -0.03 8.72
C ALA A 28 -8.92 0.17 8.37
N GLY A 29 -9.52 -0.73 7.59
CA GLY A 29 -10.95 -0.62 7.20
C GLY A 29 -11.22 0.34 6.03
N VAL A 30 -10.21 0.68 5.24
CA VAL A 30 -10.33 1.60 4.08
C VAL A 30 -11.24 1.04 2.98
N THR A 31 -11.41 -0.28 2.93
CA THR A 31 -12.32 -0.97 2.01
C THR A 31 -13.40 -1.68 2.83
N ARG A 32 -14.68 -1.51 2.47
CA ARG A 32 -15.83 -2.16 3.11
C ARG A 32 -15.73 -3.68 3.07
N GLN A 33 -15.27 -4.20 1.93
CA GLN A 33 -15.05 -5.63 1.70
C GLN A 33 -13.60 -5.85 1.26
N PRO A 34 -12.65 -6.00 2.20
CA PRO A 34 -11.31 -6.47 1.88
C PRO A 34 -11.37 -7.96 1.49
N ALA A 35 -10.36 -8.43 0.76
CA ALA A 35 -10.23 -9.86 0.46
C ALA A 35 -10.17 -10.68 1.76
N SER A 36 -10.62 -11.94 1.70
CA SER A 36 -10.46 -12.87 2.82
C SER A 36 -8.97 -13.02 3.16
N LEU A 37 -8.68 -13.06 4.47
CA LEU A 37 -7.34 -13.32 4.99
C LEU A 37 -7.39 -14.53 5.90
N PRO A 38 -6.32 -15.33 5.94
CA PRO A 38 -6.17 -16.41 6.90
C PRO A 38 -6.06 -15.89 8.34
N GLY A 39 -6.40 -16.75 9.29
CA GLY A 39 -6.33 -16.47 10.73
C GLY A 39 -7.28 -15.37 11.23
N ASP A 40 -6.97 -14.83 12.41
CA ASP A 40 -7.78 -13.81 13.06
C ASP A 40 -7.57 -12.44 12.41
N VAL A 41 -8.68 -11.73 12.17
CA VAL A 41 -8.65 -10.41 11.51
C VAL A 41 -9.34 -9.36 12.37
N ARG A 42 -8.58 -8.34 12.73
CA ARG A 42 -9.02 -7.11 13.39
C ARG A 42 -9.26 -6.01 12.37
N ARG A 43 -10.35 -5.24 12.52
CA ARG A 43 -10.66 -4.08 11.67
C ARG A 43 -10.83 -2.81 12.49
N GLY A 44 -10.31 -1.71 11.97
CA GLY A 44 -10.46 -0.38 12.57
C GLY A 44 -9.16 0.18 13.11
N GLY A 45 -9.17 1.48 13.44
CA GLY A 45 -8.02 2.18 13.99
C GLY A 45 -7.66 1.70 15.40
N PHE A 46 -6.47 2.07 15.86
CA PHE A 46 -6.01 1.78 17.22
C PHE A 46 -6.20 2.96 18.19
N GLY A 47 -6.64 4.13 17.72
CA GLY A 47 -6.71 5.34 18.55
C GLY A 47 -5.36 6.01 18.79
N GLY A 48 -4.39 5.82 17.90
CA GLY A 48 -3.05 6.43 17.99
C GLY A 48 -1.99 5.45 18.47
N VAL A 49 -0.91 5.99 19.03
CA VAL A 49 0.25 5.22 19.50
C VAL A 49 -0.09 4.45 20.77
N GLU A 50 -0.74 5.11 21.72
CA GLU A 50 -1.08 4.58 23.04
C GLU A 50 -2.05 3.42 22.92
N GLY A 51 -3.08 3.55 22.08
CA GLY A 51 -4.03 2.48 21.86
C GLY A 51 -3.47 1.32 21.03
N LEU A 52 -2.47 1.56 20.16
CA LEU A 52 -1.74 0.45 19.52
C LEU A 52 -0.87 -0.28 20.56
N ALA A 53 -0.17 0.44 21.45
CA ALA A 53 0.63 -0.18 22.51
C ALA A 53 -0.23 -0.99 23.48
N ALA A 54 -1.41 -0.47 23.86
CA ALA A 54 -2.39 -1.19 24.67
C ALA A 54 -2.84 -2.49 23.99
N ALA A 55 -3.21 -2.42 22.69
CA ALA A 55 -3.60 -3.61 21.94
C ALA A 55 -2.46 -4.65 21.83
N LEU A 56 -1.20 -4.23 21.69
CA LEU A 56 -0.05 -5.15 21.70
C LEU A 56 0.08 -5.89 23.04
N ALA A 57 -0.18 -5.20 24.16
CA ALA A 57 -0.11 -5.79 25.49
C ALA A 57 -1.32 -6.69 25.80
N GLU A 58 -2.54 -6.23 25.55
CA GLU A 58 -3.79 -6.94 25.80
C GLU A 58 -3.85 -8.27 25.02
N GLU A 59 -3.48 -8.22 23.74
CA GLU A 59 -3.44 -9.40 22.85
C GLU A 59 -2.17 -10.24 23.03
N ARG A 60 -1.28 -9.86 23.97
CA ARG A 60 0.00 -10.53 24.28
C ARG A 60 0.87 -10.76 23.04
N ILE A 61 0.97 -9.74 22.18
CA ILE A 61 1.69 -9.83 20.92
C ILE A 61 3.19 -9.95 21.16
N THR A 62 3.77 -11.07 20.71
CA THR A 62 5.20 -11.38 20.82
C THR A 62 6.05 -10.76 19.72
N ALA A 63 5.44 -10.42 18.57
CA ALA A 63 6.08 -9.69 17.49
C ALA A 63 5.05 -8.90 16.67
N LEU A 64 5.40 -7.66 16.33
CA LEU A 64 4.68 -6.80 15.42
C LEU A 64 5.38 -6.76 14.07
N VAL A 65 4.64 -7.05 12.99
CA VAL A 65 5.13 -6.86 11.63
C VAL A 65 4.33 -5.74 10.98
N ASP A 66 4.99 -4.63 10.63
CA ASP A 66 4.42 -3.62 9.75
C ASP A 66 4.61 -4.05 8.29
N ALA A 67 3.55 -4.58 7.70
CA ALA A 67 3.46 -4.91 6.28
C ALA A 67 2.42 -4.02 5.58
N THR A 68 2.25 -2.78 6.05
CA THR A 68 1.31 -1.83 5.45
C THR A 68 1.83 -1.27 4.14
N HIS A 69 0.98 -0.55 3.41
CA HIS A 69 1.38 0.05 2.14
C HIS A 69 2.53 1.05 2.36
N PRO A 70 3.56 1.14 1.50
CA PRO A 70 4.71 2.04 1.69
C PRO A 70 4.43 3.54 1.81
N PHE A 71 3.17 3.95 1.64
CA PHE A 71 2.67 5.33 1.77
C PHE A 71 1.82 5.53 3.05
N ALA A 72 1.63 4.49 3.85
CA ALA A 72 0.87 4.52 5.10
C ALA A 72 1.75 5.05 6.26
N GLN A 73 2.40 6.20 6.05
CA GLN A 73 3.42 6.75 6.98
C GLN A 73 2.93 6.87 8.42
N GLY A 74 1.68 7.30 8.60
CA GLY A 74 1.11 7.52 9.93
C GLY A 74 1.05 6.24 10.76
N ILE A 75 0.60 5.12 10.17
CA ILE A 75 0.55 3.85 10.90
C ILE A 75 1.95 3.25 11.10
N THR A 76 2.88 3.41 10.15
CA THR A 76 4.28 3.01 10.34
C THR A 76 4.93 3.78 11.49
N ALA A 77 4.77 5.11 11.54
CA ALA A 77 5.28 5.92 12.65
C ALA A 77 4.65 5.55 13.99
N ASN A 78 3.34 5.23 13.99
CA ASN A 78 2.67 4.75 15.20
C ASN A 78 3.19 3.38 15.63
N ALA A 79 3.43 2.47 14.69
CA ALA A 79 3.94 1.12 14.96
C ALA A 79 5.30 1.16 15.64
N VAL A 80 6.20 2.03 15.17
CA VAL A 80 7.54 2.23 15.78
C VAL A 80 7.40 2.66 17.24
N ARG A 81 6.67 3.74 17.50
CA ARG A 81 6.50 4.29 18.86
C ARG A 81 5.75 3.32 19.78
N ALA A 82 4.71 2.65 19.28
CA ALA A 82 3.92 1.72 20.06
C ALA A 82 4.69 0.44 20.41
N ALA A 83 5.50 -0.06 19.46
CA ALA A 83 6.39 -1.20 19.68
C ALA A 83 7.43 -0.90 20.77
N GLU A 84 8.02 0.30 20.76
CA GLU A 84 8.93 0.77 21.81
C GLU A 84 8.24 0.82 23.18
N LEU A 85 7.06 1.44 23.27
CA LEU A 85 6.28 1.54 24.51
C LEU A 85 5.88 0.17 25.07
N ALA A 86 5.41 -0.73 24.21
CA ALA A 86 4.99 -2.08 24.59
C ALA A 86 6.15 -3.07 24.75
N ARG A 87 7.39 -2.65 24.44
CA ARG A 87 8.58 -3.52 24.32
C ARG A 87 8.34 -4.73 23.41
N CYS A 88 7.54 -4.52 22.36
CA CYS A 88 7.22 -5.54 21.37
C CYS A 88 8.21 -5.41 20.20
N PRO A 89 8.90 -6.49 19.77
CA PRO A 89 9.74 -6.46 18.58
C PRO A 89 8.97 -6.01 17.34
N LEU A 90 9.48 -4.99 16.64
CA LEU A 90 8.94 -4.53 15.36
C LEU A 90 9.81 -5.02 14.20
N LEU A 91 9.17 -5.54 13.16
CA LEU A 91 9.75 -5.79 11.85
C LEU A 91 8.98 -4.99 10.80
N VAL A 92 9.66 -4.16 10.01
CA VAL A 92 9.05 -3.46 8.88
C VAL A 92 9.32 -4.24 7.60
N LEU A 93 8.26 -4.73 6.96
CA LEU A 93 8.30 -5.39 5.65
C LEU A 93 8.00 -4.37 4.55
N ARG A 94 9.05 -3.94 3.85
CA ARG A 94 8.95 -2.94 2.79
C ARG A 94 9.58 -3.45 1.51
N ARG A 95 8.74 -3.95 0.59
CA ARG A 95 9.17 -4.43 -0.73
C ARG A 95 9.98 -3.38 -1.52
N PRO A 96 10.87 -3.79 -2.45
CA PRO A 96 11.65 -2.87 -3.28
C PRO A 96 10.79 -1.88 -4.06
N ALA A 97 11.33 -0.69 -4.35
CA ALA A 97 10.71 0.27 -5.25
C ALA A 97 10.65 -0.30 -6.67
N TRP A 98 9.66 0.14 -7.45
CA TRP A 98 9.76 -0.06 -8.89
C TRP A 98 10.90 0.78 -9.43
N GLU A 99 11.70 0.15 -10.26
CA GLU A 99 12.73 0.79 -11.05
C GLU A 99 12.24 0.99 -12.48
N ARG A 100 12.70 2.09 -13.07
CA ARG A 100 12.41 2.48 -14.44
C ARG A 100 13.00 1.44 -15.39
N THR A 101 12.18 0.90 -16.27
CA THR A 101 12.65 0.08 -17.40
C THR A 101 13.10 0.96 -18.55
N ASP A 102 13.98 0.42 -19.40
CA ASP A 102 14.45 1.10 -20.60
C ASP A 102 13.28 1.59 -21.47
N GLY A 103 13.38 2.83 -21.95
CA GLY A 103 12.36 3.46 -22.78
C GLY A 103 11.14 4.02 -22.04
N ALA A 104 10.94 3.72 -20.75
CA ALA A 104 9.85 4.33 -19.98
C ALA A 104 10.16 5.82 -19.71
N ASP A 105 9.18 6.73 -19.81
CA ASP A 105 9.36 8.15 -19.47
C ASP A 105 8.83 8.42 -18.06
N TRP A 106 9.72 8.44 -17.06
CA TRP A 106 9.34 8.67 -15.66
C TRP A 106 9.84 10.02 -15.18
N SER A 107 8.97 10.75 -14.48
CA SER A 107 9.33 11.94 -13.72
C SER A 107 8.94 11.74 -12.26
N HIS A 108 9.84 12.10 -11.35
CA HIS A 108 9.70 11.84 -9.93
C HIS A 108 9.23 13.09 -9.18
N PHE A 109 8.33 12.90 -8.22
CA PHE A 109 7.69 13.96 -7.45
C PHE A 109 7.59 13.58 -5.98
N ALA A 110 7.80 14.55 -5.09
CA ALA A 110 7.71 14.33 -3.64
C ALA A 110 6.29 13.94 -3.20
N ASP A 111 5.26 14.48 -3.85
CA ASP A 111 3.87 14.27 -3.50
C ASP A 111 2.92 14.40 -4.71
N LEU A 112 1.64 14.12 -4.46
CA LEU A 112 0.59 14.21 -5.48
C LEU A 112 0.35 15.66 -5.96
N PRO A 113 0.25 16.69 -5.10
CA PRO A 113 0.16 18.08 -5.56
C PRO A 113 1.27 18.50 -6.53
N ALA A 114 2.54 18.15 -6.24
CA ALA A 114 3.66 18.45 -7.12
C ALA A 114 3.54 17.74 -8.47
N ALA A 115 3.14 16.46 -8.47
CA ALA A 115 2.88 15.71 -9.70
C ALA A 115 1.75 16.34 -10.54
N MET A 116 0.67 16.78 -9.90
CA MET A 116 -0.46 17.43 -10.57
C MET A 116 -0.07 18.79 -11.17
N ALA A 117 0.73 19.58 -10.45
CA ALA A 117 1.21 20.88 -10.92
C ALA A 117 2.09 20.75 -12.18
N ALA A 118 2.83 19.64 -12.30
CA ALA A 118 3.74 19.40 -13.42
C ALA A 118 3.06 18.82 -14.69
N LEU A 119 1.76 18.51 -14.65
CA LEU A 119 1.03 18.05 -15.84
C LEU A 119 0.99 19.17 -16.91
N THR A 120 1.14 18.84 -18.18
CA THR A 120 1.08 19.85 -19.25
C THR A 120 -0.36 20.21 -19.64
N ALA A 121 -0.55 21.33 -20.31
CA ALA A 121 -1.86 21.68 -20.88
C ALA A 121 -2.35 20.58 -21.83
N GLY A 122 -3.67 20.31 -21.81
CA GLY A 122 -4.29 19.25 -22.63
C GLY A 122 -4.03 17.82 -22.13
N ALA A 123 -3.34 17.65 -21.00
CA ALA A 123 -3.13 16.33 -20.40
C ALA A 123 -4.45 15.63 -20.06
N ARG A 124 -4.46 14.33 -20.36
CA ARG A 124 -5.48 13.36 -19.97
C ARG A 124 -4.82 12.38 -19.00
N ALA A 125 -5.04 12.58 -17.71
CA ALA A 125 -4.25 11.93 -16.67
C ALA A 125 -5.04 10.81 -15.98
N LEU A 126 -4.48 9.60 -15.96
CA LEU A 126 -4.98 8.50 -15.13
C LEU A 126 -4.33 8.58 -13.75
N LEU A 127 -5.14 8.85 -12.73
CA LEU A 127 -4.71 8.83 -11.33
C LEU A 127 -4.91 7.42 -10.77
N ALA A 128 -3.84 6.61 -10.86
CA ALA A 128 -3.75 5.29 -10.25
C ALA A 128 -3.20 5.38 -8.82
N THR A 129 -3.76 6.30 -8.04
CA THR A 129 -3.37 6.65 -6.67
C THR A 129 -4.48 6.36 -5.66
N GLY A 130 -5.62 5.80 -6.09
CA GLY A 130 -6.73 5.44 -5.20
C GLY A 130 -7.50 6.65 -4.64
N SER A 131 -8.47 6.39 -3.77
CA SER A 131 -9.44 7.39 -3.26
C SER A 131 -8.82 8.56 -2.49
N GLY A 132 -7.62 8.39 -1.90
CA GLY A 132 -6.89 9.45 -1.19
C GLY A 132 -6.31 10.56 -2.09
N SER A 133 -6.82 10.71 -3.31
CA SER A 133 -6.36 11.68 -4.31
C SER A 133 -7.38 12.80 -4.54
N ALA A 134 -8.58 12.70 -3.94
CA ALA A 134 -9.71 13.56 -4.23
C ALA A 134 -9.38 15.05 -4.05
N GLN A 135 -8.64 15.41 -3.00
CA GLN A 135 -8.27 16.80 -2.71
C GLN A 135 -7.33 17.42 -3.76
N ALA A 136 -6.59 16.60 -4.51
CA ALA A 136 -5.66 17.10 -5.52
C ALA A 136 -6.32 17.31 -6.90
N LEU A 137 -7.57 16.89 -7.07
CA LEU A 137 -8.28 16.96 -8.35
C LEU A 137 -8.63 18.41 -8.73
N ASP A 138 -8.89 19.25 -7.73
CA ASP A 138 -9.22 20.67 -7.91
C ASP A 138 -8.01 21.53 -8.30
N LEU A 139 -6.79 21.00 -8.20
CA LEU A 139 -5.58 21.72 -8.57
C LEU A 139 -5.46 21.95 -10.08
N ARG A 140 -6.12 21.13 -10.90
CA ARG A 140 -6.06 21.16 -12.36
C ARG A 140 -7.45 21.01 -13.01
N PRO A 141 -8.34 22.01 -12.81
CA PRO A 141 -9.68 22.00 -13.39
C PRO A 141 -9.68 22.12 -14.92
N ASP A 142 -8.56 22.52 -15.51
CA ASP A 142 -8.32 22.63 -16.95
C ASP A 142 -8.07 21.29 -17.65
N LEU A 143 -7.86 20.20 -16.88
CA LEU A 143 -7.46 18.90 -17.41
C LEU A 143 -8.56 17.85 -17.32
N ALA A 144 -8.50 16.84 -18.20
CA ALA A 144 -9.33 15.65 -18.09
C ALA A 144 -8.67 14.63 -17.14
N LEU A 145 -9.28 14.39 -15.98
CA LEU A 145 -8.72 13.51 -14.95
C LEU A 145 -9.53 12.23 -14.84
N PHE A 146 -8.84 11.09 -14.75
CA PHE A 146 -9.43 9.77 -14.61
C PHE A 146 -9.01 9.19 -13.27
N LEU A 147 -9.89 9.25 -12.27
CA LEU A 147 -9.59 8.75 -10.93
C LEU A 147 -9.94 7.28 -10.81
N ARG A 148 -8.94 6.40 -10.66
CA ARG A 148 -9.18 4.98 -10.40
C ARG A 148 -9.30 4.71 -8.90
N SER A 149 -10.40 4.08 -8.50
CA SER A 149 -10.71 3.77 -7.10
C SER A 149 -11.54 2.51 -6.97
N ILE A 150 -11.44 1.83 -5.82
CA ILE A 150 -12.17 0.59 -5.54
C ILE A 150 -13.63 0.87 -5.19
N GLU A 151 -13.87 1.98 -4.49
CA GLU A 151 -15.19 2.36 -4.02
C GLU A 151 -15.58 3.75 -4.55
N PRO A 152 -16.89 4.04 -4.67
CA PRO A 152 -17.37 5.38 -4.98
C PRO A 152 -16.72 6.43 -4.08
N VAL A 153 -16.19 7.47 -4.72
CA VAL A 153 -15.78 8.68 -4.02
C VAL A 153 -17.02 9.59 -4.03
N GLY A 154 -17.13 10.49 -3.05
CA GLY A 154 -18.26 11.42 -2.96
C GLY A 154 -18.33 12.39 -4.15
N ALA A 155 -18.84 13.59 -3.93
CA ALA A 155 -18.91 14.60 -4.98
C ALA A 155 -17.52 14.81 -5.63
N LEU A 156 -17.44 14.55 -6.93
CA LEU A 156 -16.25 14.76 -7.75
C LEU A 156 -16.47 15.98 -8.66
N PRO A 157 -15.42 16.75 -8.95
CA PRO A 157 -15.48 17.82 -9.94
C PRO A 157 -15.91 17.32 -11.33
N ALA A 158 -16.56 18.18 -12.11
CA ALA A 158 -17.11 17.80 -13.43
C ALA A 158 -16.04 17.34 -14.45
N HIS A 159 -14.79 17.79 -14.29
CA HIS A 159 -13.66 17.40 -15.15
C HIS A 159 -13.05 16.04 -14.77
N VAL A 160 -13.56 15.40 -13.72
CA VAL A 160 -13.06 14.12 -13.21
C VAL A 160 -14.02 13.00 -13.59
N THR A 161 -13.51 12.00 -14.31
CA THR A 161 -14.19 10.73 -14.54
C THR A 161 -13.71 9.72 -13.50
N GLN A 162 -14.63 9.17 -12.70
CA GLN A 162 -14.30 8.07 -11.80
C GLN A 162 -14.28 6.74 -12.57
N ILE A 163 -13.22 5.96 -12.39
CA ILE A 163 -13.13 4.57 -12.84
C ILE A 163 -13.20 3.68 -11.60
N LEU A 164 -14.33 3.00 -11.43
CA LEU A 164 -14.52 2.00 -10.38
C LEU A 164 -13.93 0.67 -10.80
N ALA A 165 -12.82 0.29 -10.19
CA ALA A 165 -12.12 -0.93 -10.53
C ALA A 165 -11.31 -1.44 -9.33
N ARG A 166 -11.22 -2.76 -9.18
CA ARG A 166 -10.49 -3.42 -8.11
C ARG A 166 -9.31 -4.22 -8.68
N PRO A 167 -8.08 -4.02 -8.17
CA PRO A 167 -6.92 -4.80 -8.59
C PRO A 167 -7.02 -6.27 -8.11
N PRO A 168 -6.23 -7.20 -8.69
CA PRO A 168 -5.15 -6.97 -9.66
C PRO A 168 -5.66 -6.65 -11.07
N PHE A 169 -4.85 -5.94 -11.85
CA PHE A 169 -5.10 -5.63 -13.26
C PHE A 169 -4.01 -6.26 -14.13
N SER A 170 -4.42 -6.90 -15.22
CA SER A 170 -3.51 -7.38 -16.26
C SER A 170 -3.02 -6.23 -17.13
N ARG A 171 -1.89 -6.45 -17.83
CA ARG A 171 -1.37 -5.49 -18.81
C ARG A 171 -2.36 -5.20 -19.94
N ALA A 172 -3.13 -6.21 -20.37
CA ALA A 172 -4.12 -6.05 -21.43
C ALA A 172 -5.27 -5.11 -21.02
N GLU A 173 -5.80 -5.27 -19.80
CA GLU A 173 -6.84 -4.40 -19.24
C GLU A 173 -6.33 -2.95 -19.07
N GLU A 174 -5.08 -2.79 -18.61
CA GLU A 174 -4.45 -1.46 -18.48
C GLU A 174 -4.30 -0.78 -19.86
N LEU A 175 -3.86 -1.51 -20.89
CA LEU A 175 -3.75 -1.01 -22.26
C LEU A 175 -5.12 -0.60 -22.83
N GLU A 176 -6.13 -1.44 -22.64
CA GLU A 176 -7.50 -1.17 -23.10
C GLU A 176 -8.05 0.11 -22.46
N LEU A 177 -7.96 0.21 -21.13
CA LEU A 177 -8.39 1.38 -20.38
C LEU A 177 -7.67 2.65 -20.83
N MET A 178 -6.34 2.60 -20.94
CA MET A 178 -5.53 3.76 -21.33
C MET A 178 -5.86 4.23 -22.74
N ARG A 179 -6.10 3.30 -23.69
CA ARG A 179 -6.51 3.63 -25.06
C ARG A 179 -7.94 4.19 -25.12
N ALA A 180 -8.89 3.53 -24.45
CA ALA A 180 -10.30 3.93 -24.45
C ALA A 180 -10.47 5.38 -23.96
N HIS A 181 -9.71 5.76 -22.93
CA HIS A 181 -9.75 7.12 -22.39
C HIS A 181 -8.73 8.08 -23.01
N ARG A 182 -7.92 7.63 -23.98
CA ARG A 182 -6.84 8.40 -24.61
C ARG A 182 -5.92 9.02 -23.55
N ILE A 183 -5.51 8.22 -22.58
CA ILE A 183 -4.62 8.65 -21.51
C ILE A 183 -3.28 9.07 -22.11
N THR A 184 -2.71 10.14 -21.55
CA THR A 184 -1.40 10.71 -21.94
C THR A 184 -0.40 10.64 -20.79
N HIS A 185 -0.91 10.69 -19.55
CA HIS A 185 -0.11 10.69 -18.34
C HIS A 185 -0.65 9.66 -17.35
N LEU A 186 0.25 8.87 -16.75
CA LEU A 186 -0.05 8.00 -15.63
C LEU A 186 0.48 8.64 -14.35
N VAL A 187 -0.39 9.05 -13.45
CA VAL A 187 -0.01 9.52 -12.11
C VAL A 187 -0.12 8.34 -11.14
N THR A 188 0.99 7.97 -10.50
CA THR A 188 0.99 6.83 -9.58
C THR A 188 2.02 6.95 -8.47
N ARG A 189 1.77 6.23 -7.37
CA ARG A 189 2.70 6.09 -6.25
C ARG A 189 3.67 4.96 -6.54
N ASN A 190 4.95 5.13 -6.20
CA ASN A 190 5.93 4.06 -6.28
C ASN A 190 5.70 3.03 -5.17
N ALA A 191 4.61 2.25 -5.29
CA ALA A 191 4.26 1.23 -4.30
C ALA A 191 5.23 0.04 -4.36
N GLY A 192 5.90 -0.20 -5.48
CA GLY A 192 6.68 -1.41 -5.72
C GLY A 192 5.82 -2.68 -5.72
N GLY A 193 6.48 -3.84 -5.61
CA GLY A 193 5.81 -5.14 -5.65
C GLY A 193 5.46 -5.57 -7.07
N THR A 194 5.05 -6.82 -7.26
CA THR A 194 4.61 -7.31 -8.58
C THR A 194 3.19 -6.84 -8.89
N GLU A 195 2.32 -6.85 -7.88
CA GLU A 195 0.95 -6.38 -7.99
C GLU A 195 0.90 -4.88 -8.28
N GLY A 196 0.28 -4.53 -9.40
CA GLY A 196 0.16 -3.15 -9.87
C GLY A 196 1.29 -2.68 -10.78
N ARG A 197 2.31 -3.50 -11.11
CA ARG A 197 3.33 -3.14 -12.10
C ARG A 197 2.75 -2.99 -13.51
N ALA A 198 1.71 -3.75 -13.85
CA ALA A 198 1.09 -3.80 -15.17
C ALA A 198 0.76 -2.43 -15.81
N LYS A 199 0.32 -1.44 -15.02
CA LYS A 199 0.05 -0.07 -15.51
C LYS A 199 1.31 0.64 -15.99
N LEU A 200 2.47 0.39 -15.37
CA LEU A 200 3.74 1.00 -15.78
C LEU A 200 4.21 0.41 -17.10
N ASP A 201 4.03 -0.90 -17.26
CA ASP A 201 4.39 -1.60 -18.51
C ASP A 201 3.46 -1.16 -19.65
N ALA A 202 2.15 -1.06 -19.39
CA ALA A 202 1.17 -0.52 -20.34
C ALA A 202 1.44 0.96 -20.70
N ALA A 203 1.85 1.78 -19.72
CA ALA A 203 2.25 3.16 -19.96
C ALA A 203 3.50 3.24 -20.86
N ALA A 204 4.49 2.38 -20.63
CA ALA A 204 5.69 2.30 -21.48
C ALA A 204 5.34 1.89 -22.92
N ASP A 205 4.48 0.88 -23.11
CA ASP A 205 4.03 0.43 -24.44
C ASP A 205 3.33 1.52 -25.26
N LEU A 206 2.62 2.40 -24.57
CA LEU A 206 1.86 3.50 -25.17
C LEU A 206 2.67 4.81 -25.24
N GLY A 207 3.91 4.82 -24.76
CA GLY A 207 4.75 6.02 -24.70
C GLY A 207 4.20 7.11 -23.78
N LEU A 208 3.46 6.72 -22.74
CA LEU A 208 2.87 7.66 -21.78
C LEU A 208 3.92 8.13 -20.78
N ARG A 209 3.81 9.40 -20.38
CA ARG A 209 4.62 9.94 -19.29
C ARG A 209 4.09 9.46 -17.93
N VAL A 210 4.97 8.89 -17.13
CA VAL A 210 4.67 8.43 -15.77
C VAL A 210 5.08 9.51 -14.78
N MET A 211 4.10 10.05 -14.08
CA MET A 211 4.27 10.97 -12.96
C MET A 211 4.36 10.12 -11.68
N MET A 212 5.58 9.73 -11.34
CA MET A 212 5.87 8.85 -10.22
C MET A 212 5.99 9.66 -8.92
N ILE A 213 5.11 9.38 -7.97
CA ILE A 213 5.22 9.93 -6.62
C ILE A 213 6.17 9.04 -5.83
N ASP A 214 7.20 9.66 -5.29
CA ASP A 214 8.24 8.98 -4.51
C ASP A 214 7.72 8.52 -3.18
N ARG A 215 8.36 7.45 -2.69
CA ARG A 215 8.03 6.89 -1.40
C ARG A 215 8.47 7.86 -0.31
N PRO A 216 7.64 8.05 0.73
CA PRO A 216 8.10 8.75 1.90
C PRO A 216 9.23 7.99 2.62
N PRO A 217 10.14 8.70 3.30
CA PRO A 217 11.15 8.06 4.12
C PRO A 217 10.51 7.25 5.24
N LEU A 218 11.20 6.20 5.70
CA LEU A 218 10.86 5.57 6.98
C LEU A 218 11.27 6.50 8.13
N PRO A 219 10.68 6.35 9.32
CA PRO A 219 11.19 7.01 10.52
C PRO A 219 12.67 6.68 10.73
N GLU A 220 13.42 7.63 11.30
CA GLU A 220 14.86 7.50 11.52
C GLU A 220 15.19 6.28 12.38
N GLY A 221 16.28 5.57 12.05
CA GLY A 221 16.74 4.39 12.77
C GLY A 221 15.93 3.11 12.55
N VAL A 222 14.83 3.17 11.78
CA VAL A 222 13.99 1.99 11.52
C VAL A 222 14.59 1.13 10.42
N ALA A 223 15.09 -0.05 10.80
CA ALA A 223 15.48 -1.10 9.87
C ALA A 223 14.24 -1.73 9.21
N HIS A 224 14.38 -2.16 7.95
CA HIS A 224 13.33 -2.86 7.22
C HIS A 224 13.90 -4.03 6.44
N VAL A 225 13.05 -4.99 6.13
CA VAL A 225 13.35 -6.13 5.26
C VAL A 225 12.50 -6.08 4.00
N LEU A 226 13.01 -6.68 2.92
CA LEU A 226 12.43 -6.54 1.59
C LEU A 226 11.47 -7.68 1.22
N THR A 227 11.52 -8.80 1.94
CA THR A 227 10.79 -10.03 1.58
C THR A 227 10.15 -10.71 2.78
N VAL A 228 9.07 -11.46 2.52
CA VAL A 228 8.43 -12.32 3.52
C VAL A 228 9.42 -13.35 4.09
N GLY A 229 10.29 -13.91 3.24
CA GLY A 229 11.33 -14.85 3.68
C GLY A 229 12.28 -14.25 4.73
N ALA A 230 12.69 -12.99 4.56
CA ALA A 230 13.53 -12.31 5.54
C ALA A 230 12.80 -12.04 6.86
N VAL A 231 11.50 -11.71 6.83
CA VAL A 231 10.66 -11.62 8.03
C VAL A 231 10.64 -12.96 8.77
N LEU A 232 10.39 -14.06 8.06
CA LEU A 232 10.34 -15.40 8.65
C LEU A 232 11.68 -15.79 9.29
N GLY A 233 12.80 -15.48 8.64
CA GLY A 233 14.13 -15.71 9.24
C GLY A 233 14.36 -14.94 10.54
N LEU A 234 13.93 -13.67 10.59
CA LEU A 234 14.03 -12.85 11.79
C LEU A 234 13.07 -13.29 12.91
N LEU A 235 11.87 -13.75 12.56
CA LEU A 235 10.93 -14.32 13.54
C LEU A 235 11.46 -15.64 14.11
N ALA A 236 12.06 -16.49 13.27
CA ALA A 236 12.69 -17.75 13.69
C ALA A 236 13.85 -17.49 14.66
N GLY A 237 14.75 -16.56 14.33
CA GLY A 237 15.88 -16.19 15.20
C GLY A 237 15.47 -15.58 16.55
N ARG A 238 14.19 -15.22 16.72
CA ARG A 238 13.60 -14.72 17.97
C ARG A 238 12.76 -15.77 18.71
N GLY A 239 12.69 -17.00 18.22
CA GLY A 239 11.86 -18.08 18.80
C GLY A 239 10.35 -17.85 18.63
N VAL A 240 9.93 -16.91 17.78
CA VAL A 240 8.50 -16.58 17.61
C VAL A 240 7.76 -17.69 16.86
N LEU A 241 8.44 -18.35 15.92
CA LEU A 241 7.85 -19.42 15.10
C LEU A 241 7.67 -20.75 15.87
N ASP A 242 8.26 -20.88 17.05
CA ASP A 242 8.17 -22.08 17.89
C ASP A 242 7.00 -22.00 18.89
N THR A 243 6.17 -20.97 18.80
CA THR A 243 4.97 -20.81 19.62
C THR A 243 3.79 -21.51 18.92
N PRO A 244 3.36 -22.72 19.35
CA PRO A 244 2.18 -23.33 18.75
C PRO A 244 0.95 -22.46 19.04
N SER A 245 0.01 -22.41 18.08
CA SER A 245 -1.32 -21.86 18.31
C SER A 245 -1.93 -22.52 19.53
N GLY A 246 -1.98 -21.81 20.66
CA GLY A 246 -2.54 -22.33 21.89
C GLY A 246 -4.02 -22.64 21.67
N THR A 247 -4.38 -23.92 21.69
CA THR A 247 -5.67 -24.34 22.22
C THR A 247 -5.70 -23.88 23.67
N ALA A 248 -6.59 -22.96 24.00
CA ALA A 248 -6.86 -22.58 25.38
C ALA A 248 -7.25 -23.85 26.20
N PRO A 249 -6.80 -23.98 27.46
CA PRO A 249 -7.34 -24.96 28.38
C PRO A 249 -8.80 -24.65 28.76
#